data_AF-A0A3N0FRK0-F1
#
_entry.id   AF-A0A3N0FRK0-F1
#
_cell.length_a   1.000
_cell.length_b   1.000
_cell.length_c   1.000
_cell.angle_alpha   90.00
_cell.angle_beta   90.00
_cell.angle_gamma   90.00
#
_symmetry.space_group_name_H-M   'P 1'
#
loop_
_entity.id
_entity.type
_entity.pdbx_description
1 polymer ?
#
loop_
_entity_poly.entity_id
_entity_poly.type
_entity_poly.pdbx_seq_one_letter_code
_entity_poly.pdbx_strand_id
1 'polypeptide(L)'
;MKRVQRVLVKSAIAVVLSGGVFLPQAVAGCSADSPYIGGICYMAGTYCPADYYLPADGRTLNISQYQALYAVIGTLYGGNASTNFMLPDLRGRTAIGAGPLNGSSPTYNT
;
A
#
# COMPACT_ATOMS: atom_id res chain seq x y z
N MET A 1 51.77 21.56 35.18
CA MET A 1 51.26 20.83 33.99
C MET A 1 49.97 20.01 34.23
N LYS A 2 49.35 20.04 35.42
CA LYS A 2 48.12 19.25 35.75
C LYS A 2 46.78 19.95 35.44
N ARG A 3 46.78 21.09 34.73
CA ARG A 3 45.56 21.84 34.37
C ARG A 3 44.94 21.42 33.02
N VAL A 4 45.69 20.72 32.17
CA VAL A 4 45.23 20.28 30.84
C VAL A 4 44.33 19.04 30.91
N GLN A 5 44.48 18.21 31.95
CA GLN A 5 43.73 16.95 32.10
C GLN A 5 42.26 17.15 32.54
N ARG A 6 41.86 18.35 33.00
CA ARG A 6 40.46 18.63 33.39
C ARG A 6 39.56 19.01 32.22
N VAL A 7 40.12 19.33 31.05
CA VAL A 7 39.33 19.72 29.87
C VAL A 7 38.71 18.50 29.18
N LEU A 8 39.37 17.33 29.25
CA LEU A 8 38.93 16.11 28.58
C LEU A 8 37.74 15.40 29.25
N VAL A 9 37.40 15.71 30.50
CA VAL A 9 36.29 15.03 31.22
C VAL A 9 34.94 15.73 30.98
N LYS A 10 34.92 16.95 30.42
CA LYS A 10 33.69 17.73 30.23
C LYS A 10 33.02 17.57 28.85
N SER A 11 33.55 16.72 27.99
CA SER A 11 33.03 16.52 26.62
C SER A 11 32.47 15.12 26.44
N ALA A 12 31.51 14.76 27.28
CA ALA A 12 30.57 13.67 27.02
C ALA A 12 29.20 14.20 27.43
N ILE A 13 28.17 13.96 26.62
CA ILE A 13 26.80 14.51 26.70
C ILE A 13 26.63 15.80 25.88
N ALA A 14 26.65 15.66 24.56
CA ALA A 14 25.79 16.41 23.65
C ALA A 14 25.73 15.69 22.29
N VAL A 15 25.25 14.43 22.28
CA VAL A 15 24.82 13.74 21.05
C VAL A 15 23.31 13.57 21.14
N VAL A 16 22.60 14.70 21.14
CA VAL A 16 21.16 14.77 20.95
C VAL A 16 20.94 16.12 20.27
N LEU A 17 20.23 16.16 19.14
CA LEU A 17 19.75 17.37 18.41
C LEU A 17 20.30 17.66 17.00
N SER A 18 20.88 16.71 16.27
CA SER A 18 20.66 16.68 14.81
C SER A 18 19.50 15.73 14.51
N GLY A 19 18.33 16.13 15.02
CA GLY A 19 17.05 15.48 14.80
C GLY A 19 16.70 15.47 13.32
N GLY A 20 16.40 14.29 12.83
CA GLY A 20 16.06 14.05 11.44
C GLY A 20 16.47 12.65 11.02
N VAL A 21 16.12 11.63 11.83
CA VAL A 21 16.04 10.30 11.26
C VAL A 21 14.87 10.37 10.28
N PHE A 22 15.20 10.66 9.02
CA PHE A 22 14.31 10.53 7.89
C PHE A 22 14.16 9.02 7.66
N LEU A 23 13.54 8.32 8.62
CA LEU A 23 12.92 7.05 8.29
C LEU A 23 11.94 7.41 7.18
N PRO A 24 11.95 6.73 6.03
CA PRO A 24 10.86 6.87 5.08
C PRO A 24 9.60 6.50 5.86
N GLN A 25 8.90 7.53 6.34
CA GLN A 25 7.58 7.39 6.92
C GLN A 25 6.77 6.80 5.77
N ALA A 26 6.36 5.54 5.92
CA ALA A 26 5.39 4.97 5.01
C ALA A 26 4.17 5.90 5.12
N VAL A 27 3.97 6.74 4.09
CA VAL A 27 2.81 7.60 3.99
C VAL A 27 1.62 6.67 3.84
N ALA A 28 1.01 6.31 4.97
CA ALA A 28 -0.06 5.34 5.04
C ALA A 28 -1.37 6.05 4.68
N GLY A 29 -1.60 6.26 3.38
CA GLY A 29 -2.94 6.59 2.87
C GLY A 29 -3.91 5.40 2.99
N CYS A 30 -3.38 4.20 3.07
CA CYS A 30 -4.14 2.98 3.27
C CYS A 30 -3.66 2.32 4.56
N SER A 31 -4.60 2.01 5.44
CA SER A 31 -4.34 1.44 6.75
C SER A 31 -3.39 0.24 6.63
N ALA A 32 -2.16 0.43 7.14
CA ALA A 32 -1.15 -0.63 7.17
C ALA A 32 -1.44 -1.64 8.30
N ASP A 33 -2.13 -1.19 9.36
CA ASP A 33 -2.42 -2.02 10.54
C ASP A 33 -3.57 -3.02 10.35
N SER A 34 -4.48 -2.80 9.39
CA SER A 34 -5.66 -3.68 9.19
C SER A 34 -6.23 -3.60 7.77
N PRO A 35 -5.49 -4.04 6.74
CA PRO A 35 -6.01 -4.12 5.38
C PRO A 35 -7.10 -5.20 5.28
N TYR A 36 -8.24 -4.86 4.69
CA TYR A 36 -9.27 -5.83 4.34
C TYR A 36 -8.93 -6.52 3.02
N ILE A 37 -9.07 -7.84 2.98
CA ILE A 37 -8.89 -8.62 1.74
C ILE A 37 -9.95 -8.18 0.72
N GLY A 38 -9.51 -7.87 -0.49
CA GLY A 38 -10.37 -7.33 -1.56
C GLY A 38 -10.59 -5.81 -1.50
N GLY A 39 -10.05 -5.13 -0.49
CA GLY A 39 -10.03 -3.67 -0.44
C GLY A 39 -9.11 -3.07 -1.50
N ILE A 40 -9.46 -1.88 -1.99
CA ILE A 40 -8.63 -1.10 -2.91
C ILE A 40 -8.00 0.06 -2.16
N CYS A 41 -6.69 0.20 -2.36
CA CYS A 41 -5.88 1.22 -1.76
C CYS A 41 -5.33 2.14 -2.86
N TYR A 42 -5.65 3.44 -2.78
CA TYR A 42 -5.09 4.44 -3.66
C TYR A 42 -3.89 5.11 -3.00
N MET A 43 -2.77 5.11 -3.70
CA MET A 43 -1.51 5.69 -3.24
C MET A 43 -1.12 6.86 -4.13
N ALA A 44 -0.70 7.97 -3.53
CA ALA A 44 -0.17 9.13 -4.23
C ALA A 44 1.28 8.92 -4.71
N GLY A 45 1.99 7.98 -4.10
CA GLY A 45 3.35 7.60 -4.49
C GLY A 45 3.39 6.51 -5.56
N THR A 46 4.58 6.26 -6.11
CA THR A 46 4.83 5.20 -7.10
C THR A 46 5.09 3.82 -6.48
N TYR A 47 5.07 3.72 -5.15
CA TYR A 47 5.40 2.52 -4.40
C TYR A 47 4.15 1.81 -3.89
N CYS A 48 4.08 0.50 -4.13
CA CYS A 48 3.09 -0.39 -3.54
C CYS A 48 3.74 -1.17 -2.38
N PRO A 49 3.26 -1.02 -1.13
CA PRO A 49 3.79 -1.78 0.00
C PRO A 49 3.47 -3.27 -0.14
N ALA A 50 4.51 -4.06 -0.43
CA ALA A 50 4.38 -5.47 -0.79
C ALA A 50 3.98 -6.40 0.38
N ASP A 51 4.06 -5.92 1.62
CA ASP A 51 3.75 -6.73 2.80
C ASP A 51 2.26 -7.11 2.89
N TYR A 52 1.39 -6.22 2.39
CA TYR A 52 -0.06 -6.39 2.49
C TYR A 52 -0.83 -6.07 1.22
N TYR A 53 -0.22 -5.35 0.27
CA TYR A 53 -0.90 -4.90 -0.94
C TYR A 53 -0.22 -5.44 -2.19
N LEU A 54 -1.06 -5.72 -3.20
CA LEU A 54 -0.60 -6.02 -4.55
C LEU A 54 -0.94 -4.84 -5.47
N PRO A 55 -0.09 -4.54 -6.47
CA PRO A 55 -0.42 -3.57 -7.50
C PRO A 55 -1.67 -4.02 -8.26
N ALA A 56 -2.64 -3.12 -8.40
CA ALA A 56 -3.82 -3.32 -9.24
C ALA A 56 -3.48 -3.04 -10.72
N ASP A 57 -2.69 -3.92 -11.33
CA ASP A 57 -2.14 -3.79 -12.68
C ASP A 57 -2.64 -4.84 -13.67
N GLY A 58 -3.71 -5.56 -13.33
CA GLY A 58 -4.29 -6.58 -14.21
C GLY A 58 -3.53 -7.92 -14.25
N ARG A 59 -2.54 -8.14 -13.37
CA ARG A 59 -1.76 -9.38 -13.38
C ARG A 59 -2.60 -10.62 -13.06
N THR A 60 -2.13 -11.76 -13.57
CA THR A 60 -2.64 -13.09 -13.23
C THR A 60 -1.98 -13.61 -11.95
N LEU A 61 -2.78 -14.13 -11.02
CA LEU A 61 -2.34 -14.74 -9.77
C LEU A 61 -2.80 -16.20 -9.69
N ASN A 62 -2.01 -17.02 -8.98
CA ASN A 62 -2.36 -18.41 -8.73
C ASN A 62 -3.33 -18.52 -7.53
N ILE A 63 -4.42 -19.26 -7.70
CA ILE A 63 -5.42 -19.48 -6.64
C ILE A 63 -4.77 -20.14 -5.42
N SER A 64 -3.83 -21.06 -5.62
CA SER A 64 -3.17 -21.77 -4.51
C SER A 64 -2.37 -20.87 -3.58
N GLN A 65 -1.91 -19.71 -4.05
CA GLN A 65 -1.15 -18.74 -3.26
C GLN A 65 -2.05 -17.66 -2.64
N TYR A 66 -3.17 -17.32 -3.30
CA TYR A 66 -4.03 -16.19 -2.93
C TYR A 66 -5.48 -16.61 -2.73
N GLN A 67 -5.69 -17.74 -2.05
CA GLN A 67 -6.98 -18.38 -1.87
C GLN A 67 -8.03 -17.47 -1.21
N ALA A 68 -7.63 -16.70 -0.19
CA ALA A 68 -8.53 -15.78 0.50
C ALA A 68 -8.96 -14.61 -0.40
N LEU A 69 -8.05 -14.07 -1.22
CA LEU A 69 -8.38 -13.03 -2.19
C LEU A 69 -9.31 -13.57 -3.29
N TYR A 70 -9.01 -14.78 -3.81
CA TYR A 70 -9.87 -15.45 -4.78
C TYR A 70 -11.29 -15.69 -4.23
N ALA A 71 -11.43 -16.06 -2.96
CA ALA A 71 -12.75 -16.22 -2.34
C ALA A 71 -13.59 -14.92 -2.32
N VAL A 72 -12.93 -13.75 -2.33
CA VAL A 72 -13.61 -12.45 -2.33
C VAL A 72 -13.90 -11.95 -3.74
N ILE A 73 -12.93 -11.99 -4.65
CA ILE A 73 -13.06 -11.37 -5.99
C ILE A 73 -13.32 -12.37 -7.12
N GLY A 74 -13.15 -13.67 -6.88
CA GLY A 74 -13.30 -14.72 -7.88
C GLY A 74 -12.51 -14.44 -9.15
N THR A 75 -13.16 -14.63 -10.30
CA THR A 75 -12.64 -14.31 -11.63
C THR A 75 -13.27 -13.05 -12.24
N LEU A 76 -13.77 -12.11 -11.41
CA LEU A 76 -14.42 -10.88 -11.89
C LEU A 76 -13.58 -10.09 -12.90
N TYR A 77 -12.26 -10.17 -12.81
CA TYR A 77 -11.33 -9.48 -13.70
C TYR A 77 -10.62 -10.42 -14.69
N GLY A 78 -11.03 -11.69 -14.78
CA GLY A 78 -10.48 -12.71 -15.66
C GLY A 78 -9.80 -13.87 -14.94
N GLY A 79 -9.14 -14.72 -15.73
CA GLY A 79 -8.55 -16.00 -15.30
C GLY A 79 -9.43 -17.21 -15.65
N ASN A 80 -9.00 -18.39 -15.21
CA ASN A 80 -9.61 -19.67 -15.59
C ASN A 80 -10.42 -20.35 -14.48
N ALA A 81 -10.54 -19.73 -13.30
CA ALA A 81 -11.28 -20.20 -12.12
C ALA A 81 -10.81 -21.55 -11.52
N SER A 82 -9.88 -22.25 -12.16
CA SER A 82 -9.37 -23.56 -11.75
C SER A 82 -7.99 -23.45 -11.12
N THR A 83 -7.09 -22.70 -11.75
CA THR A 83 -5.72 -22.50 -11.28
C THR A 83 -5.37 -21.03 -11.10
N ASN A 84 -6.05 -20.11 -11.78
CA ASN A 84 -5.73 -18.70 -11.73
C ASN A 84 -6.94 -17.77 -11.79
N PHE A 85 -6.69 -16.55 -11.35
CA PHE A 85 -7.58 -15.40 -11.42
C PHE A 85 -6.75 -14.14 -11.73
N MET A 86 -7.41 -13.05 -12.10
CA MET A 86 -6.74 -11.79 -12.41
C MET A 86 -7.12 -10.69 -11.41
N LEU A 87 -6.19 -9.76 -11.18
CA LEU A 87 -6.46 -8.52 -10.46
C LEU A 87 -7.15 -7.49 -11.36
N PRO A 88 -7.81 -6.45 -10.80
CA PRO A 88 -8.20 -5.29 -11.58
C PRO A 88 -6.98 -4.57 -12.16
N ASP A 89 -7.13 -3.96 -13.35
CA ASP A 89 -6.18 -2.99 -13.90
C ASP A 89 -6.69 -1.57 -13.65
N LEU A 90 -6.12 -0.89 -12.67
CA LEU A 90 -6.48 0.48 -12.28
C LEU A 90 -5.50 1.53 -12.80
N ARG A 91 -4.53 1.16 -13.64
CA ARG A 91 -3.56 2.13 -14.18
C ARG A 91 -4.29 3.14 -15.07
N GLY A 92 -4.19 4.42 -14.71
CA GLY A 92 -4.91 5.50 -15.38
C GLY A 92 -6.42 5.49 -15.15
N ARG A 93 -6.92 4.76 -14.14
CA ARG A 93 -8.35 4.67 -13.80
C ARG A 93 -8.59 5.12 -12.37
N THR A 94 -9.76 5.69 -12.13
CA THR A 94 -10.26 5.98 -10.78
C THR A 94 -11.51 5.17 -10.51
N ALA A 95 -11.71 4.74 -9.26
CA ALA A 95 -12.96 4.11 -8.86
C ALA A 95 -14.07 5.16 -8.91
N ILE A 96 -15.11 4.85 -9.67
CA ILE A 96 -16.40 5.53 -9.59
C ILE A 96 -17.34 4.62 -8.82
N GLY A 97 -18.23 5.19 -8.00
CA GLY A 97 -19.21 4.40 -7.25
C GLY A 97 -19.97 3.44 -8.17
N ALA A 98 -20.41 2.29 -7.64
CA ALA A 98 -20.99 1.18 -8.41
C ALA A 98 -22.29 1.52 -9.19
N GLY A 99 -22.74 2.79 -9.13
CA GLY A 99 -24.01 3.22 -9.66
C GLY A 99 -25.19 2.61 -8.90
N PRO A 100 -26.42 2.93 -9.31
CA PRO A 100 -27.61 2.24 -8.85
C PRO A 100 -27.50 0.73 -9.14
N LEU A 101 -27.89 -0.11 -8.18
CA LEU A 101 -27.83 -1.59 -8.25
C LEU A 101 -28.61 -2.18 -9.45
N ASN A 102 -29.43 -1.37 -10.11
CA ASN A 102 -30.31 -1.71 -11.22
C ASN A 102 -29.69 -1.45 -12.62
N GLY A 103 -28.36 -1.38 -12.74
CA GLY A 103 -27.66 -1.40 -14.03
C GLY A 103 -27.79 -0.13 -14.89
N SER A 104 -28.43 0.92 -14.38
CA SER A 104 -28.37 2.24 -15.02
C SER A 104 -27.00 2.86 -14.74
N SER A 105 -26.08 2.76 -15.71
CA SER A 105 -24.82 3.52 -15.66
C SER A 105 -25.12 4.98 -15.30
N PRO A 106 -24.34 5.61 -14.40
CA PRO A 106 -24.53 7.02 -14.10
C PRO A 106 -24.34 7.83 -15.38
N THR A 107 -25.44 8.30 -15.97
CA THR A 107 -25.40 9.25 -17.07
C THR A 107 -24.97 10.58 -16.47
N TYR A 108 -23.66 10.84 -16.44
CA TYR A 108 -23.15 12.19 -16.22
C TYR A 108 -23.54 13.00 -17.45
N ASN A 109 -24.63 13.76 -17.33
CA ASN A 109 -25.07 14.70 -18.35
C ASN A 109 -24.05 15.84 -18.39
N THR A 110 -23.27 15.88 -19.47
CA THR A 110 -22.45 17.05 -19.84
C THR A 110 -23.36 18.16 -20.35
#